data_AF-A0A286TZU5-F1
#
_entry.id   AF-A0A286TZU5-F1
#
_cell.length_a   1.000
_cell.length_b   1.000
_cell.length_c   1.000
_cell.angle_alpha   90.00
_cell.angle_beta   90.00
_cell.angle_gamma   90.00
#
_symmetry.space_group_name_H-M   'P 1'
#
loop_
_entity.id
_entity.type
_entity.pdbx_description
1 polymer ?
#
loop_
_entity_poly.entity_id
_entity_poly.type
_entity_poly.pdbx_seq_one_letter_code
_entity_poly.pdbx_strand_id
1 'polypeptide(L)'
;MSKSTKIKELTSHEVSQLLTNKKFSKLKPSSCNLCGEKKRFLRRIFEVYGVAKRKHSDDKTQNNIRLEFKQQYSIDFIFFKTNDGRLFVDSAVCEECKSTAIVYDIDLFDPDTIFEISKLTGQSKEEIIMGLRKTSDMLENE
;
A
#
# COMPACT_ATOMS: atom_id res chain seq x y z
N MET A 1 -10.93 0.40 -29.40
CA MET A 1 -9.63 1.08 -29.25
C MET A 1 -9.26 1.09 -27.78
N SER A 2 -8.11 0.53 -27.38
CA SER A 2 -7.61 0.67 -26.00
C SER A 2 -7.23 2.13 -25.78
N LYS A 3 -7.83 2.78 -24.77
CA LYS A 3 -7.35 4.09 -24.31
C LYS A 3 -5.89 3.92 -23.87
N SER A 4 -5.03 4.84 -24.30
CA SER A 4 -3.64 4.89 -23.81
C SER A 4 -3.66 5.05 -22.28
N THR A 5 -2.82 4.28 -21.60
CA THR A 5 -2.66 4.39 -20.14
C THR A 5 -1.99 5.72 -19.84
N LYS A 6 -2.54 6.48 -18.89
CA LYS A 6 -1.97 7.75 -18.45
C LYS A 6 -1.79 7.72 -16.95
N ILE A 7 -0.66 8.22 -16.46
CA ILE A 7 -0.33 8.26 -15.04
C ILE A 7 -0.21 9.73 -14.64
N LYS A 8 -0.88 10.12 -13.55
CA LYS A 8 -0.78 11.46 -12.96
C LYS A 8 -0.35 11.34 -11.51
N GLU A 9 0.74 12.00 -11.12
CA GLU A 9 1.10 12.15 -9.71
C GLU A 9 0.09 13.07 -9.01
N LEU A 10 -0.38 12.66 -7.83
CA LEU A 10 -1.27 13.45 -7.00
C LEU A 10 -0.47 14.52 -6.24
N THR A 11 -1.08 15.68 -6.08
CA THR A 11 -0.55 16.74 -5.23
C THR A 11 -0.57 16.35 -3.75
N SER A 12 0.24 17.00 -2.92
CA SER A 12 0.25 16.75 -1.46
C SER A 12 -1.13 16.92 -0.82
N HIS A 13 -1.96 17.81 -1.34
CA HIS A 13 -3.34 18.00 -0.88
C HIS A 13 -4.25 16.82 -1.24
N GLU A 14 -4.23 16.39 -2.51
CA GLU A 14 -4.96 15.19 -2.97
C GLU A 14 -4.53 13.93 -2.21
N VAL A 15 -3.21 13.77 -1.97
CA VAL A 15 -2.66 12.68 -1.15
C VAL A 15 -3.22 12.73 0.26
N SER A 16 -3.16 13.89 0.92
CA SER A 16 -3.65 14.05 2.30
C SER A 16 -5.14 13.71 2.42
N GLN A 17 -5.96 14.15 1.46
CA GLN A 17 -7.38 13.81 1.41
C GLN A 17 -7.59 12.30 1.22
N LEU A 18 -6.87 11.67 0.29
CA LEU A 18 -7.02 10.24 0.01
C LEU A 18 -6.60 9.37 1.20
N LEU A 19 -5.56 9.78 1.94
CA LEU A 19 -5.08 9.07 3.12
C LEU A 19 -6.02 9.12 4.32
N THR A 20 -7.02 10.01 4.33
CA THR A 20 -8.10 9.99 5.34
C THR A 20 -8.98 8.75 5.22
N ASN A 21 -9.04 8.12 4.03
CA ASN A 21 -9.72 6.85 3.84
C ASN A 21 -8.90 5.71 4.45
N LYS A 22 -9.36 5.21 5.60
CA LYS A 22 -8.70 4.12 6.35
C LYS A 22 -8.42 2.88 5.51
N LYS A 23 -9.35 2.49 4.63
CA LYS A 23 -9.17 1.31 3.75
C LYS A 23 -8.04 1.53 2.75
N PHE A 24 -7.94 2.74 2.20
CA PHE A 24 -6.85 3.08 1.29
C PHE A 24 -5.50 3.16 2.03
N SER A 25 -5.48 3.74 3.23
CA SER A 25 -4.24 3.96 3.99
C SER A 25 -3.75 2.77 4.79
N LYS A 26 -4.55 1.69 4.91
CA LYS A 26 -4.25 0.47 5.69
C LYS A 26 -2.88 -0.14 5.41
N LEU A 27 -2.55 -0.36 4.13
CA LEU A 27 -1.21 -0.77 3.71
C LEU A 27 -0.33 0.49 3.59
N LYS A 28 0.73 0.59 4.40
CA LYS A 28 1.57 1.81 4.54
C LYS A 28 3.06 1.48 4.52
N PRO A 29 3.93 2.43 4.14
CA PRO A 29 5.39 2.29 4.27
C PRO A 29 5.79 1.85 5.69
N SER A 30 6.66 0.84 5.80
CA SER A 30 7.10 0.28 7.09
C SER A 30 8.62 0.32 7.27
N SER A 31 9.40 0.01 6.23
CA SER A 31 10.85 0.01 6.29
C SER A 31 11.49 0.28 4.92
N CYS A 32 12.66 0.92 4.92
CA CYS A 32 13.49 1.01 3.72
C CYS A 32 14.30 -0.28 3.57
N ASN A 33 14.18 -0.96 2.42
CA ASN A 33 14.94 -2.17 2.13
C ASN A 33 16.45 -1.94 2.00
N LEU A 34 16.89 -0.68 1.82
CA LEU A 34 18.29 -0.33 1.63
C LEU A 34 19.00 0.08 2.92
N CYS A 35 18.41 0.99 3.72
CA CYS A 35 19.05 1.54 4.92
C CYS A 35 18.38 1.15 6.25
N GLY A 36 17.24 0.45 6.20
CA GLY A 36 16.53 0.02 7.41
C GLY A 36 15.77 1.11 8.17
N GLU A 37 15.75 2.36 7.69
CA GLU A 37 14.89 3.44 8.24
C GLU A 37 13.43 2.98 8.30
N LYS A 38 12.69 3.34 9.35
CA LYS A 38 11.33 2.84 9.65
C LYS A 38 10.26 3.93 9.77
N LYS A 39 10.63 5.21 9.75
CA LYS A 39 9.70 6.31 10.06
C LYS A 39 9.61 7.38 8.98
N ARG A 40 10.73 7.74 8.36
CA ARG A 40 10.83 8.92 7.48
C ARG A 40 10.65 8.53 6.01
N PHE A 41 9.39 8.54 5.57
CA PHE A 41 9.00 8.20 4.20
C PHE A 41 8.14 9.29 3.57
N LEU A 42 8.57 9.80 2.42
CA LEU A 42 7.76 10.66 1.59
C LEU A 42 6.90 9.82 0.65
N ARG A 43 5.60 9.73 0.96
CA ARG A 43 4.64 8.95 0.17
C ARG A 43 4.27 9.68 -1.11
N ARG A 44 4.30 8.96 -2.24
CA ARG A 44 3.96 9.44 -3.58
C ARG A 44 2.85 8.57 -4.14
N ILE A 45 1.71 9.17 -4.45
CA ILE A 45 0.54 8.46 -4.98
C ILE A 45 0.23 8.99 -6.37
N PHE A 46 -0.08 8.07 -7.26
CA PHE A 46 -0.39 8.35 -8.65
C PHE A 46 -1.76 7.77 -9.00
N GLU A 47 -2.52 8.48 -9.80
CA GLU A 47 -3.73 7.95 -10.42
C GLU A 47 -3.43 7.43 -11.82
N VAL A 48 -3.96 6.24 -12.12
CA VAL A 48 -3.83 5.59 -13.42
C VAL A 48 -5.15 5.64 -14.17
N TYR A 49 -5.13 6.28 -15.33
CA TYR A 49 -6.27 6.40 -16.25
C TYR A 49 -6.09 5.47 -17.46
N GLY A 50 -7.19 5.25 -18.19
CA GLY A 50 -7.18 4.47 -19.43
C GLY A 50 -7.27 2.95 -19.25
N VAL A 51 -7.21 2.47 -18.00
CA VAL A 51 -7.36 1.04 -17.66
C VAL A 51 -8.80 0.72 -17.28
N ALA A 52 -9.41 -0.23 -17.99
CA ALA A 52 -10.76 -0.71 -17.66
C ALA A 52 -10.80 -1.37 -16.27
N LYS A 53 -11.85 -1.14 -15.47
CA LYS A 53 -11.99 -1.67 -14.10
C LYS A 53 -11.71 -3.17 -13.99
N ARG A 54 -12.21 -3.98 -14.93
CA ARG A 54 -11.98 -5.44 -15.00
C ARG A 54 -10.51 -5.86 -15.17
N LYS A 55 -9.62 -4.92 -15.49
CA LYS A 55 -8.19 -5.13 -15.69
C LYS A 55 -7.32 -4.52 -14.58
N HIS A 56 -7.91 -3.95 -13.53
CA HIS A 56 -7.13 -3.36 -12.44
C HIS A 56 -6.25 -4.40 -11.72
N SER A 57 -6.69 -5.66 -11.68
CA SER A 57 -5.97 -6.80 -11.08
C SER A 57 -5.38 -7.76 -12.13
N ASP A 58 -5.33 -7.37 -13.40
CA ASP A 58 -4.74 -8.20 -14.46
C ASP A 58 -3.22 -8.08 -14.43
N ASP A 59 -2.52 -9.21 -14.28
CA ASP A 59 -1.05 -9.25 -14.11
C ASP A 59 -0.31 -8.57 -15.25
N LYS A 60 -0.75 -8.79 -16.49
CA LYS A 60 -0.13 -8.15 -17.67
C LYS A 60 -0.27 -6.63 -17.60
N THR A 61 -1.44 -6.14 -17.23
CA THR A 61 -1.71 -4.70 -17.05
C THR A 61 -0.84 -4.12 -15.94
N GLN A 62 -0.78 -4.78 -14.79
CA GLN A 62 0.04 -4.32 -13.66
C GLN A 62 1.54 -4.35 -13.98
N ASN A 63 2.04 -5.39 -14.66
CA ASN A 63 3.44 -5.48 -15.06
C ASN A 63 3.85 -4.38 -16.05
N ASN A 64 2.97 -4.02 -16.99
CA ASN A 64 3.21 -2.90 -17.89
C ASN A 64 3.32 -1.57 -17.11
N ILE A 65 2.46 -1.35 -16.12
CA ILE A 65 2.54 -0.15 -15.28
C ILE A 65 3.83 -0.17 -14.44
N ARG A 66 4.24 -1.31 -13.88
CA ARG A 66 5.52 -1.45 -13.16
C ARG A 66 6.71 -1.07 -14.03
N LEU A 67 6.74 -1.55 -15.28
CA LEU A 67 7.78 -1.20 -16.24
C LEU A 67 7.80 0.30 -16.52
N GLU A 68 6.63 0.91 -16.73
CA GLU A 68 6.51 2.36 -16.95
C GLU A 68 7.03 3.17 -15.75
N PHE A 69 6.69 2.75 -14.53
CA PHE A 69 7.17 3.38 -13.29
C PHE A 69 8.69 3.29 -13.13
N LYS A 70 9.26 2.11 -13.41
CA LYS A 70 10.71 1.92 -13.37
C LYS A 70 11.43 2.79 -14.40
N GLN A 71 10.90 2.88 -15.61
CA GLN A 71 11.53 3.61 -16.72
C GLN A 71 11.38 5.14 -16.60
N GLN A 72 10.20 5.64 -16.26
CA GLN A 72 9.91 7.08 -16.27
C GLN A 72 10.21 7.75 -14.92
N TYR A 73 10.00 7.05 -13.81
CA TYR A 73 10.05 7.65 -12.46
C TYR A 73 11.19 7.11 -11.61
N SER A 74 11.95 6.10 -12.10
CA SER A 74 12.99 5.40 -11.32
C SER A 74 12.47 4.88 -9.98
N ILE A 75 11.23 4.37 -9.97
CA ILE A 75 10.57 3.80 -8.79
C ILE A 75 10.62 2.28 -8.90
N ASP A 76 11.26 1.62 -7.94
CA ASP A 76 11.41 0.16 -7.91
C ASP A 76 10.15 -0.52 -7.37
N PHE A 77 9.67 -0.09 -6.19
CA PHE A 77 8.57 -0.74 -5.49
C PHE A 77 7.30 0.11 -5.55
N ILE A 78 6.24 -0.49 -6.06
CA ILE A 78 4.92 0.12 -6.19
C ILE A 78 3.81 -0.83 -5.75
N PHE A 79 2.76 -0.27 -5.16
CA PHE A 79 1.57 -0.99 -4.72
C PHE A 79 0.35 -0.49 -5.48
N PHE A 80 -0.39 -1.42 -6.10
CA PHE A 80 -1.65 -1.08 -6.76
C PHE A 80 -2.77 -1.01 -5.74
N LYS A 81 -3.56 0.06 -5.82
CA LYS A 81 -4.72 0.29 -4.96
C LYS A 81 -5.92 0.68 -5.78
N THR A 82 -7.09 0.21 -5.38
CA THR A 82 -8.36 0.62 -6.00
C THR A 82 -9.21 1.33 -4.96
N ASN A 83 -9.65 2.55 -5.28
CA ASN A 83 -10.60 3.30 -4.45
C ASN A 83 -11.66 3.94 -5.34
N ASP A 84 -12.93 3.75 -5.00
CA ASP A 84 -14.09 4.25 -5.75
C ASP A 84 -14.06 3.89 -7.26
N GLY A 85 -13.54 2.70 -7.57
CA GLY A 85 -13.39 2.21 -8.93
C GLY A 85 -12.32 2.90 -9.77
N ARG A 86 -11.45 3.71 -9.14
CA ARG A 86 -10.26 4.32 -9.74
C ARG A 86 -9.03 3.50 -9.35
N LEU A 87 -8.07 3.42 -10.26
CA LEU A 87 -6.80 2.72 -10.04
C LEU A 87 -5.74 3.72 -9.61
N PHE A 88 -5.05 3.40 -8.53
CA PHE A 88 -3.96 4.17 -7.98
C PHE A 88 -2.70 3.31 -7.88
N VAL A 89 -1.57 3.99 -7.91
CA VAL A 89 -0.25 3.44 -7.58
C VAL A 89 0.25 4.20 -6.36
N ASP A 90 0.64 3.46 -5.33
CA ASP A 90 1.21 3.97 -4.09
C ASP A 90 2.68 3.55 -4.00
N SER A 91 3.54 4.53 -3.79
CA SER A 91 4.97 4.32 -3.58
C SER A 91 5.47 5.32 -2.54
N ALA A 92 6.70 5.14 -2.09
CA ALA A 92 7.32 6.02 -1.12
C ALA A 92 8.82 6.16 -1.40
N VAL A 93 9.38 7.26 -0.93
CA VAL A 93 10.81 7.53 -0.97
C VAL A 93 11.32 7.60 0.46
N CYS A 94 12.40 6.89 0.76
CA CYS A 94 13.09 7.04 2.03
C CYS A 94 13.73 8.43 2.09
N GLU A 95 13.39 9.23 3.10
CA GLU A 95 13.96 10.58 3.21
C GLU A 95 15.46 10.56 3.57
N GLU A 96 15.95 9.47 4.16
CA GLU A 96 17.34 9.28 4.54
C GLU A 96 18.22 8.95 3.34
N CYS A 97 17.94 7.86 2.62
CA CYS A 97 18.81 7.36 1.55
C CYS A 97 18.26 7.59 0.13
N LYS A 98 17.10 8.23 0.00
CA LYS A 98 16.38 8.51 -1.27
C LYS A 98 15.95 7.27 -2.06
N SER A 99 16.08 6.07 -1.50
CA SER A 99 15.63 4.83 -2.12
C SER A 99 14.10 4.78 -2.27
N THR A 100 13.63 4.18 -3.36
CA THR A 100 12.21 3.86 -3.62
C THR A 100 11.86 2.41 -3.30
N ALA A 101 12.85 1.61 -2.88
CA ALA A 101 12.67 0.23 -2.45
C ALA A 101 12.12 0.19 -1.01
N ILE A 102 10.86 0.60 -0.86
CA ILE A 102 10.18 0.70 0.42
C ILE A 102 9.26 -0.50 0.63
N VAL A 103 9.44 -1.19 1.74
CA VAL A 103 8.55 -2.26 2.20
C VAL A 103 7.29 -1.62 2.76
N TYR A 104 6.14 -2.18 2.43
CA TYR A 104 4.86 -1.77 2.98
C TYR A 104 4.31 -2.89 3.86
N ASP A 105 3.57 -2.50 4.90
CA ASP A 105 2.97 -3.43 5.85
C ASP A 105 1.60 -2.95 6.32
N ILE A 106 0.84 -3.88 6.91
CA ILE A 106 -0.46 -3.64 7.54
C ILE A 106 -0.25 -3.77 9.05
N ASP A 107 -0.73 -2.78 9.78
CA ASP A 107 -0.78 -2.87 11.23
C ASP A 107 -1.93 -3.81 11.64
N LEU A 108 -1.60 -5.04 12.05
CA LEU A 108 -2.58 -6.03 12.47
C LEU A 108 -3.23 -5.69 13.82
N PHE A 109 -2.57 -4.86 14.63
CA PHE A 109 -3.05 -4.45 15.95
C PHE A 109 -3.81 -3.11 15.91
N ASP A 110 -4.04 -2.56 14.71
CA ASP A 110 -4.94 -1.44 14.49
C ASP A 110 -6.33 -1.71 15.09
N PRO A 111 -6.87 -0.82 15.94
CA PRO A 111 -8.17 -1.01 16.59
C PRO A 111 -9.34 -1.28 15.63
N ASP A 112 -9.33 -0.66 14.44
CA ASP A 112 -10.40 -0.90 13.45
C ASP A 112 -10.29 -2.33 12.87
N THR A 113 -9.07 -2.78 12.59
CA THR A 113 -8.81 -4.15 12.13
C THR A 113 -9.24 -5.18 13.18
N ILE A 114 -8.87 -4.97 14.45
CA ILE A 114 -9.31 -5.83 15.56
C ILE A 114 -10.84 -5.83 15.69
N PHE A 115 -11.48 -4.66 15.55
CA PHE A 115 -12.93 -4.55 15.59
C PHE A 115 -13.62 -5.32 14.45
N GLU A 116 -13.13 -5.20 13.22
CA GLU A 116 -13.70 -5.93 12.08
C GLU A 116 -13.51 -7.45 12.22
N ILE A 117 -12.35 -7.92 12.71
CA ILE A 117 -12.13 -9.34 12.99
C ILE A 117 -13.11 -9.83 14.07
N SER A 118 -13.29 -9.06 15.15
CA SER A 118 -14.24 -9.37 16.22
C SER A 118 -15.66 -9.53 15.69
N LYS A 119 -16.09 -8.61 14.81
CA LYS A 119 -17.42 -8.67 14.17
C LYS A 119 -17.59 -9.91 13.29
N LEU A 120 -16.54 -10.31 12.55
CA LEU A 120 -16.59 -11.44 11.63
C LEU A 120 -16.51 -12.80 12.32
N THR A 121 -15.76 -12.88 13.42
CA THR A 121 -15.48 -14.14 14.14
C THR A 121 -16.39 -14.37 15.35
N GLY A 122 -17.00 -13.30 15.88
CA GLY A 122 -17.73 -13.32 17.14
C GLY A 122 -16.85 -13.36 18.39
N GLN A 123 -15.52 -13.35 18.23
CA GLN A 123 -14.57 -13.35 19.35
C GLN A 123 -14.43 -11.96 19.97
N SER A 124 -14.07 -11.90 21.26
CA SER A 124 -13.74 -10.63 21.90
C SER A 124 -12.45 -10.04 21.31
N LYS A 125 -12.30 -8.72 21.41
CA LYS A 125 -11.10 -8.02 20.92
C LYS A 125 -9.85 -8.51 21.64
N GLU A 126 -9.97 -8.76 22.94
CA GLU A 126 -8.91 -9.26 23.80
C GLU A 126 -8.42 -10.64 23.36
N GLU A 127 -9.33 -11.57 23.07
CA GLU A 127 -9.00 -12.91 22.56
C GLU A 127 -8.26 -12.84 21.22
N ILE A 128 -8.70 -11.96 20.31
CA ILE A 128 -8.05 -11.76 19.01
C ILE A 128 -6.63 -11.23 19.21
N ILE A 129 -6.45 -10.20 20.04
CA ILE A 129 -5.13 -9.61 20.31
C ILE A 129 -4.19 -10.66 20.92
N MET A 130 -4.67 -11.44 21.89
CA MET A 130 -3.89 -12.52 22.51
C MET A 130 -3.50 -13.59 21.48
N GLY A 131 -4.43 -14.01 20.62
CA GLY A 131 -4.17 -15.00 19.57
C GLY A 131 -3.14 -14.51 18.54
N LEU A 132 -3.23 -13.25 18.13
CA LEU A 132 -2.28 -12.62 17.21
C LEU A 132 -0.88 -12.55 17.83
N ARG A 133 -0.76 -12.13 19.10
CA ARG A 133 0.53 -12.09 19.81
C ARG A 133 1.15 -13.48 19.91
N LYS A 134 0.38 -14.48 20.35
CA LYS A 134 0.85 -15.86 20.46
C LYS A 134 1.38 -16.38 19.12
N THR A 135 0.67 -16.09 18.02
CA THR A 135 1.11 -16.49 16.67
C THR A 135 2.38 -15.75 16.25
N SER A 136 2.48 -14.45 16.54
CA SER A 136 3.70 -13.66 16.27
C SER A 136 4.92 -14.23 17.00
N ASP A 137 4.77 -14.52 18.30
CA ASP A 137 5.84 -15.09 19.11
C ASP A 137 6.30 -16.46 18.58
N MET A 138 5.38 -17.26 18.04
CA MET A 138 5.74 -18.55 17.42
C MET A 138 6.56 -18.36 16.13
N LEU A 139 6.24 -17.35 15.32
CA LEU A 139 6.94 -17.08 14.06
C LEU A 139 8.31 -16.41 14.25
N GLU A 140 8.53 -15.69 15.36
CA GLU A 140 9.82 -15.05 15.67
C GLU A 140 10.86 -16.03 16.25
N ASN A 141 10.43 -17.22 16.69
CA ASN A 141 11.28 -18.23 17.30
C ASN A 141 11.62 -19.41 16.35
N GLU A 142 11.33 -19.27 15.05
CA GLU A 142 11.74 -20.20 13.97
C GLU A 142 12.91 -19.63 13.16
#